data_AF-A0A975NFP4-F1
#
_entry.id   AF-A0A975NFP4-F1
#
_cell.length_a   1.000
_cell.length_b   1.000
_cell.length_c   1.000
_cell.angle_alpha   90.00
_cell.angle_beta   90.00
_cell.angle_gamma   90.00
#
_symmetry.space_group_name_H-M   'P 1'
#
loop_
_entity.id
_entity.type
_entity.pdbx_description
1 polymer ?
#
loop_
_entity_poly.entity_id
_entity_poly.type
_entity_poly.pdbx_seq_one_letter_code
_entity_poly.pdbx_strand_id
1 'polypeptide(L)'
;MNISAKPDVAGPLLALWRDRPDEVRKLSLRQIVNLAGDGRVLDSTACSTELRTLLSEVEADDLERFVAECLEREPGGIARKGFPDSGFVLQDVVNEIGRRLDFSVVNGLYQGRRGATGYDGIWQDGAGTDLVIEVKTTDTYTIALDQVERYRHELIEAGRIAESSTVLFVVGRDETGALEAQIRGSKHAWTMRMIGAASLVRLLQVKVNAESLTVVTRIKSLLRPIEYTRIDGIVDLMFEVRADTDEPVPIDESIVTEAAKSELEAPTREPSSPPSAGIEDARQIAAGRLSEKLGIRLTRRRRSLFESADDKVRAVISVSKRYDRDYQSYWYGYYDSQRAYLSEASDGYLVLSALDTGRVWAVPFGVVESLIPSMNSTSRPEGQVYWHILTKLVGDDCVLVAGDKQTSLQPYAIDVNK
;
A
#
# COMPACT_ATOMS: atom_id res chain seq x y z
N MET A 1 -0.57 -37.92 0.75
CA MET A 1 0.48 -37.98 1.79
C MET A 1 0.52 -36.62 2.46
N ASN A 2 0.15 -36.57 3.74
CA ASN A 2 0.14 -35.35 4.54
C ASN A 2 1.56 -34.82 4.70
N ILE A 3 1.85 -33.66 4.09
CA ILE A 3 3.00 -32.86 4.46
C ILE A 3 2.53 -31.96 5.61
N SER A 4 2.80 -32.42 6.82
CA SER A 4 2.76 -31.57 8.01
C SER A 4 3.79 -30.46 7.81
N ALA A 5 3.31 -29.23 7.61
CA ALA A 5 4.15 -28.04 7.57
C ALA A 5 4.85 -27.90 8.92
N LYS A 6 6.19 -28.04 8.91
CA LYS A 6 7.03 -27.70 10.06
C LYS A 6 6.93 -26.18 10.32
N PRO A 7 7.07 -25.74 11.58
CA PRO A 7 7.07 -24.32 11.90
C PRO A 7 8.23 -23.63 11.18
N ASP A 8 7.89 -22.47 10.63
CA ASP A 8 8.73 -21.52 9.90
C ASP A 8 9.98 -21.17 10.73
N VAL A 9 11.11 -21.81 10.42
CA VAL A 9 12.40 -21.37 10.96
C VAL A 9 12.77 -20.14 10.15
N ALA A 10 12.36 -18.97 10.64
CA ALA A 10 12.74 -17.68 10.09
C ALA A 10 14.27 -17.68 9.88
N GLY A 11 14.71 -17.53 8.63
CA GLY A 11 16.13 -17.47 8.33
C GLY A 11 16.80 -16.25 8.98
N PRO A 12 18.14 -16.17 8.93
CA PRO A 12 18.93 -15.17 9.67
C PRO A 12 18.48 -13.72 9.45
N LEU A 13 18.10 -13.35 8.23
CA LEU A 13 17.63 -11.99 7.93
C LEU A 13 16.28 -11.73 8.60
N LEU A 14 15.32 -12.65 8.46
CA LEU A 14 13.98 -12.49 9.02
C LEU A 14 13.98 -12.53 10.55
N ALA A 15 14.82 -13.37 11.15
CA ALA A 15 15.00 -13.40 12.60
C ALA A 15 15.51 -12.04 13.10
N LEU A 16 16.52 -11.46 12.44
CA LEU A 16 17.03 -10.14 12.80
C LEU A 16 16.02 -9.01 12.53
N TRP A 17 15.28 -9.09 11.43
CA TRP A 17 14.25 -8.10 11.08
C TRP A 17 13.09 -8.05 12.08
N ARG A 18 12.66 -9.22 12.56
CA ARG A 18 11.57 -9.34 13.53
C ARG A 18 12.00 -8.94 14.94
N ASP A 19 13.26 -9.16 15.29
CA ASP A 19 13.83 -8.78 16.61
C ASP A 19 14.26 -7.30 16.66
N ARG A 20 14.96 -6.82 15.63
CA ARG A 20 15.62 -5.51 15.60
C ARG A 20 15.46 -4.83 14.23
N PRO A 21 14.25 -4.42 13.85
CA PRO A 21 13.97 -3.83 12.54
C PRO A 21 14.77 -2.56 12.27
N ASP A 22 14.96 -1.72 13.29
CA ASP A 22 15.70 -0.46 13.13
C ASP A 22 17.20 -0.67 12.92
N GLU A 23 17.77 -1.77 13.41
CA GLU A 23 19.16 -2.13 13.09
C GLU A 23 19.28 -2.60 11.64
N VAL A 24 18.31 -3.37 11.13
CA VAL A 24 18.29 -3.79 9.72
C VAL A 24 18.13 -2.59 8.80
N ARG A 25 17.32 -1.59 9.17
CA ARG A 25 17.16 -0.36 8.37
C ARG A 25 18.44 0.46 8.21
N LYS A 26 19.37 0.37 9.16
CA LYS A 26 20.69 1.02 9.07
C LYS A 26 21.64 0.32 8.10
N LEU A 27 21.36 -0.93 7.73
CA LEU A 27 22.16 -1.69 6.77
C LEU A 27 21.85 -1.25 5.34
N SER A 28 22.86 -1.27 4.48
CA SER A 28 22.61 -1.17 3.04
C SER A 28 21.90 -2.42 2.52
N LEU A 29 21.17 -2.30 1.42
CA LEU A 29 20.50 -3.38 0.73
C LEU A 29 21.46 -4.51 0.37
N ARG A 30 22.71 -4.19 0.00
CA ARG A 30 23.76 -5.19 -0.21
C ARG A 30 24.05 -6.00 1.06
N GLN A 31 24.13 -5.33 2.21
CA GLN A 31 24.33 -6.02 3.50
C GLN A 31 23.09 -6.85 3.88
N ILE A 32 21.89 -6.35 3.63
CA ILE A 32 20.63 -7.08 3.83
C ILE A 32 20.63 -8.37 3.00
N VAL A 33 20.96 -8.30 1.71
CA VAL A 33 21.04 -9.48 0.83
C VAL A 33 22.08 -10.46 1.33
N ASN A 34 23.27 -10.00 1.76
CA ASN A 34 24.30 -10.87 2.32
C ASN A 34 23.90 -11.55 3.63
N LEU A 35 22.92 -11.01 4.36
CA LEU A 35 22.35 -11.64 5.57
C LEU A 35 21.26 -12.67 5.24
N ALA A 36 20.70 -12.65 4.03
CA ALA A 36 19.67 -13.60 3.61
C ALA A 36 20.30 -14.91 3.14
N GLY A 37 20.00 -16.03 3.80
CA GLY A 37 20.51 -17.35 3.41
C GLY A 37 22.02 -17.39 3.15
N ASP A 38 22.41 -17.69 1.91
CA ASP A 38 23.79 -17.79 1.43
C ASP A 38 24.32 -16.51 0.75
N GLY A 39 23.53 -15.43 0.77
CA GLY A 39 23.85 -14.14 0.16
C GLY A 39 23.81 -14.14 -1.37
N ARG A 40 23.23 -15.16 -2.01
CA ARG A 40 23.12 -15.27 -3.46
C ARG A 40 21.67 -15.30 -3.91
N VAL A 41 21.32 -14.32 -4.74
CA VAL A 41 19.95 -14.20 -5.29
C VAL A 41 19.80 -15.18 -6.44
N LEU A 42 19.26 -16.36 -6.13
CA LEU A 42 19.06 -17.47 -7.05
C LEU A 42 17.64 -18.02 -6.93
N ASP A 43 17.16 -18.66 -7.99
CA ASP A 43 15.80 -19.17 -8.03
C ASP A 43 15.55 -20.26 -6.98
N SER A 44 14.47 -20.11 -6.22
CA SER A 44 14.03 -21.08 -5.20
C SER A 44 15.05 -21.36 -4.08
N THR A 45 15.89 -20.38 -3.74
CA THR A 45 16.82 -20.47 -2.61
C THR A 45 16.29 -19.78 -1.35
N ALA A 46 16.84 -20.15 -0.19
CA ALA A 46 16.54 -19.49 1.09
C ALA A 46 16.77 -17.97 1.02
N CYS A 47 17.83 -17.51 0.35
CA CYS A 47 18.09 -16.09 0.14
C CYS A 47 16.92 -15.39 -0.56
N SER A 48 16.42 -15.95 -1.67
CA SER A 48 15.30 -15.37 -2.42
C SER A 48 13.99 -15.36 -1.62
N THR A 49 13.74 -16.42 -0.85
CA THR A 49 12.56 -16.51 0.01
C THR A 49 12.62 -15.48 1.14
N GLU A 50 13.73 -15.42 1.88
CA GLU A 50 13.90 -14.45 2.98
C GLU A 50 13.82 -13.01 2.49
N LEU A 51 14.47 -12.69 1.37
CA LEU A 51 14.42 -11.35 0.79
C LEU A 51 12.98 -10.97 0.42
N ARG A 52 12.25 -11.85 -0.27
CA ARG A 52 10.85 -11.57 -0.67
C ARG A 52 9.92 -11.44 0.54
N THR A 53 10.12 -12.25 1.58
CA THR A 53 9.37 -12.10 2.83
C THR A 53 9.69 -10.77 3.52
N LEU A 54 10.96 -10.36 3.58
CA LEU A 54 11.33 -9.03 4.10
C LEU A 54 10.62 -7.93 3.29
N LEU A 55 10.68 -7.99 1.95
CA LEU A 55 10.05 -7.01 1.07
C LEU A 55 8.53 -6.91 1.30
N SER A 56 7.86 -8.01 1.66
CA SER A 56 6.44 -7.99 2.00
C SER A 56 6.11 -7.34 3.36
N GLU A 57 7.11 -7.17 4.24
CA GLU A 57 6.95 -6.68 5.62
C GLU A 57 7.51 -5.25 5.85
N VAL A 58 8.26 -4.68 4.89
CA VAL A 58 8.85 -3.33 4.98
C VAL A 58 7.86 -2.22 4.60
N GLU A 59 8.15 -0.95 4.88
CA GLU A 59 7.26 0.16 4.49
C GLU A 59 7.56 0.66 3.06
N ALA A 60 6.69 1.53 2.51
CA ALA A 60 6.89 2.09 1.16
C ALA A 60 8.22 2.86 1.04
N ASP A 61 8.62 3.57 2.11
CA ASP A 61 9.88 4.32 2.16
C ASP A 61 11.10 3.40 2.14
N ASP A 62 11.00 2.20 2.72
CA ASP A 62 12.05 1.19 2.64
C ASP A 62 12.22 0.72 1.18
N LEU A 63 11.12 0.52 0.44
CA LEU A 63 11.16 0.15 -0.98
C LEU A 63 11.74 1.28 -1.85
N GLU A 64 11.41 2.53 -1.56
CA GLU A 64 12.00 3.70 -2.22
C GLU A 64 13.51 3.71 -2.08
N ARG A 65 14.01 3.52 -0.85
CA ARG A 65 15.44 3.37 -0.58
C ARG A 65 16.03 2.20 -1.35
N PHE A 66 15.37 1.04 -1.35
CA PHE A 66 15.88 -0.15 -2.04
C PHE A 66 15.96 0.03 -3.56
N VAL A 67 15.00 0.71 -4.17
CA VAL A 67 15.09 1.09 -5.59
C VAL A 67 16.31 1.99 -5.82
N ALA A 68 16.52 3.00 -4.99
CA ALA A 68 17.67 3.89 -5.12
C ALA A 68 19.00 3.13 -5.01
N GLU A 69 19.18 2.32 -3.97
CA GLU A 69 20.40 1.55 -3.73
C GLU A 69 20.69 0.52 -4.86
N CYS A 70 19.66 -0.07 -5.47
CA CYS A 70 19.82 -0.96 -6.63
C CYS A 70 20.37 -0.25 -7.88
N LEU A 71 20.14 1.07 -7.97
CA LEU A 71 20.48 1.92 -9.12
C LEU A 71 21.73 2.76 -8.88
N GLU A 72 22.16 2.89 -7.62
CA GLU A 72 23.41 3.55 -7.23
C GLU A 72 24.63 2.90 -7.89
N ARG A 73 25.61 3.74 -8.23
CA ARG A 73 26.86 3.31 -8.87
C ARG A 73 27.89 3.01 -7.78
N GLU A 74 28.62 1.89 -7.90
CA GLU A 74 29.70 1.62 -6.96
C GLU A 74 30.79 2.71 -7.05
N PRO A 75 31.14 3.39 -5.93
CA PRO A 75 32.20 4.39 -5.90
C PRO A 75 33.54 3.78 -6.29
N GLY A 76 34.24 4.36 -7.27
CA GLY A 76 35.56 3.90 -7.72
C GLY A 76 35.54 2.69 -8.67
N GLY A 77 34.37 2.18 -9.04
CA GLY A 77 34.23 1.13 -10.06
C GLY A 77 34.42 1.68 -11.47
N ILE A 78 35.23 0.99 -12.30
CA ILE A 78 35.38 1.29 -13.74
C ILE A 78 34.09 0.97 -14.51
N ALA A 79 33.23 0.10 -13.96
CA ALA A 79 31.96 -0.30 -14.54
C ALA A 79 30.80 0.58 -14.05
N ARG A 80 29.94 1.03 -14.98
CA ARG A 80 28.67 1.72 -14.69
C ARG A 80 27.60 0.76 -14.13
N LYS A 81 27.93 -0.11 -13.18
CA LYS A 81 27.03 -1.15 -12.63
C LYS A 81 26.81 -0.93 -11.13
N GLY A 82 25.63 -1.34 -10.65
CA GLY A 82 25.34 -1.41 -9.22
C GLY A 82 26.06 -2.59 -8.56
N PHE A 83 25.72 -2.85 -7.30
CA PHE A 83 26.29 -3.98 -6.56
C PHE A 83 25.94 -5.34 -7.22
N PRO A 84 26.67 -6.43 -6.91
CA PRO A 84 26.37 -7.76 -7.44
C PRO A 84 24.90 -8.16 -7.20
N ASP A 85 24.25 -8.71 -8.23
CA ASP A 85 22.83 -9.11 -8.19
C ASP A 85 21.81 -7.96 -8.04
N SER A 86 22.22 -6.68 -8.10
CA SER A 86 21.29 -5.55 -7.92
C SER A 86 20.13 -5.54 -8.93
N GLY A 87 20.32 -6.10 -10.14
CA GLY A 87 19.24 -6.26 -11.11
C GLY A 87 18.17 -7.26 -10.66
N PHE A 88 18.56 -8.37 -10.03
CA PHE A 88 17.65 -9.38 -9.50
C PHE A 88 16.91 -8.87 -8.25
N VAL A 89 17.62 -8.13 -7.41
CA VAL A 89 17.01 -7.47 -6.24
C VAL A 89 16.00 -6.41 -6.70
N LEU A 90 16.36 -5.59 -7.70
CA LEU A 90 15.43 -4.60 -8.26
C LEU A 90 14.18 -5.26 -8.85
N GLN A 91 14.32 -6.41 -9.51
CA GLN A 91 13.18 -7.19 -10.00
C GLN A 91 12.20 -7.55 -8.88
N ASP A 92 12.70 -8.06 -7.74
CA ASP A 92 11.83 -8.39 -6.61
C ASP A 92 11.20 -7.16 -5.95
N VAL A 93 11.96 -6.07 -5.80
CA VAL A 93 11.46 -4.80 -5.27
C VAL A 93 10.35 -4.26 -6.17
N VAL A 94 10.53 -4.28 -7.49
CA VAL A 94 9.51 -3.89 -8.46
C VAL A 94 8.26 -4.76 -8.34
N ASN A 95 8.43 -6.09 -8.27
CA ASN A 95 7.30 -7.00 -8.10
C ASN A 95 6.54 -6.76 -6.79
N GLU A 96 7.26 -6.40 -5.72
CA GLU A 96 6.62 -6.00 -4.46
C GLU A 96 5.85 -4.69 -4.59
N ILE A 97 6.39 -3.69 -5.31
CA ILE A 97 5.64 -2.47 -5.64
C ILE A 97 4.36 -2.83 -6.41
N GLY A 98 4.42 -3.76 -7.36
CA GLY A 98 3.24 -4.29 -8.06
C GLY A 98 2.17 -4.82 -7.13
N ARG A 99 2.55 -5.65 -6.14
CA ARG A 99 1.61 -6.14 -5.12
C ARG A 99 0.97 -4.98 -4.35
N ARG A 100 1.78 -4.00 -3.95
CA ARG A 100 1.30 -2.82 -3.21
C ARG A 100 0.44 -1.88 -4.04
N LEU A 101 0.50 -1.96 -5.37
CA LEU A 101 -0.43 -1.30 -6.29
C LEU A 101 -1.71 -2.14 -6.53
N ASP A 102 -1.99 -3.11 -5.66
CA ASP A 102 -3.16 -3.99 -5.69
C ASP A 102 -3.21 -4.92 -6.92
N PHE A 103 -2.05 -5.29 -7.49
CA PHE A 103 -1.97 -6.36 -8.49
C PHE A 103 -1.68 -7.71 -7.82
N SER A 104 -2.26 -8.78 -8.36
CA SER A 104 -1.78 -10.15 -8.15
C SER A 104 -0.49 -10.35 -8.94
N VAL A 105 0.63 -10.61 -8.24
CA VAL A 105 1.96 -10.65 -8.85
C VAL A 105 2.58 -12.03 -8.78
N VAL A 106 2.94 -12.57 -9.95
CA VAL A 106 3.78 -13.77 -10.10
C VAL A 106 5.21 -13.33 -10.39
N ASN A 107 6.16 -13.73 -9.53
CA ASN A 107 7.58 -13.42 -9.75
C ASN A 107 8.14 -14.21 -10.94
N GLY A 108 8.99 -13.55 -11.73
CA GLY A 108 9.83 -14.17 -12.75
C GLY A 108 11.01 -14.94 -12.16
N LEU A 109 11.76 -15.59 -13.04
CA LEU A 109 13.03 -16.23 -12.70
C LEU A 109 14.15 -15.18 -12.72
N TYR A 110 15.13 -15.30 -11.83
CA TYR A 110 16.31 -14.45 -11.90
C TYR A 110 17.23 -14.86 -13.05
N GLN A 111 17.38 -16.17 -13.28
CA GLN A 111 18.25 -16.68 -14.33
C GLN A 111 17.44 -17.34 -15.44
N GLY A 112 17.71 -16.93 -16.68
CA GLY A 112 17.10 -17.54 -17.86
C GLY A 112 17.41 -19.04 -17.92
N ARG A 113 16.36 -19.86 -18.00
CA ARG A 113 16.46 -21.31 -18.13
C ARG A 113 15.98 -21.75 -19.52
N ARG A 114 16.67 -22.72 -20.13
CA ARG A 114 16.21 -23.33 -21.39
C ARG A 114 14.79 -23.88 -21.23
N GLY A 115 13.88 -23.46 -22.10
CA GLY A 115 12.48 -23.87 -22.09
C GLY A 115 11.57 -23.10 -21.10
N ALA A 116 12.09 -22.08 -20.41
CA ALA A 116 11.29 -21.16 -19.63
C ALA A 116 11.17 -19.81 -20.36
N THR A 117 9.95 -19.27 -20.40
CA THR A 117 9.67 -17.95 -20.97
C THR A 117 10.28 -16.85 -20.10
N GLY A 118 11.00 -15.91 -20.71
CA GLY A 118 11.71 -14.84 -20.00
C GLY A 118 10.80 -13.67 -19.65
N TYR A 119 10.52 -13.47 -18.37
CA TYR A 119 9.85 -12.30 -17.83
C TYR A 119 10.30 -12.11 -16.38
N ASP A 120 10.27 -10.87 -15.90
CA ASP A 120 10.70 -10.53 -14.54
C ASP A 120 9.53 -10.57 -13.55
N GLY A 121 8.31 -10.34 -14.03
CA GLY A 121 7.06 -10.51 -13.29
C GLY A 121 5.82 -10.51 -14.18
N ILE A 122 4.71 -11.03 -13.67
CA ILE A 122 3.38 -10.91 -14.28
C ILE A 122 2.47 -10.26 -13.25
N TRP A 123 1.83 -9.14 -13.61
CA TRP A 123 0.89 -8.41 -12.75
C TRP A 123 -0.52 -8.49 -13.32
N GLN A 124 -1.46 -8.94 -12.51
CA GLN A 124 -2.85 -9.18 -12.90
C GLN A 124 -3.80 -8.46 -11.94
N ASP A 125 -4.90 -7.91 -12.46
CA ASP A 125 -5.95 -7.28 -11.64
C ASP A 125 -7.35 -7.84 -11.97
N GLY A 126 -7.42 -8.94 -12.73
CA GLY A 126 -8.67 -9.57 -13.13
C GLY A 126 -9.42 -8.84 -14.26
N ALA A 127 -8.92 -7.71 -14.75
CA ALA A 127 -9.56 -6.93 -15.82
C ALA A 127 -9.19 -7.40 -17.25
N GLY A 128 -8.54 -8.56 -17.38
CA GLY A 128 -8.09 -9.11 -18.68
C GLY A 128 -7.00 -8.28 -19.37
N THR A 129 -6.35 -7.37 -18.65
CA THR A 129 -5.29 -6.48 -19.19
C THR A 129 -4.05 -6.62 -18.32
N ASP A 130 -3.51 -7.83 -18.33
CA ASP A 130 -2.33 -8.23 -17.56
C ASP A 130 -1.07 -7.48 -18.04
N LEU A 131 -0.13 -7.26 -17.12
CA LEU A 131 1.16 -6.66 -17.43
C LEU A 131 2.27 -7.72 -17.33
N VAL A 132 3.05 -7.85 -18.39
CA VAL A 132 4.34 -8.56 -18.37
C VAL A 132 5.42 -7.54 -18.03
N ILE A 133 6.13 -7.75 -16.93
CA ILE A 133 7.12 -6.82 -16.42
C ILE A 133 8.51 -7.22 -16.91
N GLU A 134 9.26 -6.23 -17.37
CA GLU A 134 10.69 -6.33 -17.68
C GLU A 134 11.42 -5.20 -16.96
N VAL A 135 12.41 -5.56 -16.14
CA VAL A 135 13.17 -4.65 -15.30
C VAL A 135 14.58 -4.48 -15.86
N LYS A 136 15.03 -3.22 -15.91
CA LYS A 136 16.38 -2.87 -16.35
C LYS A 136 16.97 -1.81 -15.45
N THR A 137 18.12 -2.13 -14.85
CA THR A 137 18.93 -1.16 -14.09
C THR A 137 19.52 -0.06 -14.98
N THR A 138 19.62 -0.30 -16.29
CA THR A 138 20.16 0.65 -17.28
C THR A 138 19.40 0.56 -18.61
N ASP A 139 19.23 1.68 -19.28
CA ASP A 139 18.63 1.85 -20.62
C ASP A 139 19.63 1.82 -21.79
N THR A 140 20.94 1.77 -21.49
CA THR A 140 22.02 1.98 -22.47
C THR A 140 22.14 0.83 -23.49
N TYR A 141 21.45 -0.29 -23.29
CA TYR A 141 21.46 -1.43 -24.19
C TYR A 141 20.21 -1.46 -25.06
N THR A 142 20.38 -1.70 -26.36
CA THR A 142 19.27 -1.97 -27.28
C THR A 142 18.49 -3.18 -26.79
N ILE A 143 17.23 -2.96 -26.42
CA ILE A 143 16.35 -4.03 -25.96
C ILE A 143 15.82 -4.76 -27.19
N ALA A 144 15.88 -6.09 -27.19
CA ALA A 144 15.28 -6.90 -28.24
C ALA A 144 13.75 -6.94 -28.05
N LEU A 145 13.04 -5.90 -28.51
CA LEU A 145 11.58 -5.80 -28.33
C LEU A 145 10.83 -7.02 -28.90
N ASP A 146 11.24 -7.53 -30.06
CA ASP A 146 10.65 -8.74 -30.65
C ASP A 146 10.84 -9.99 -29.78
N GLN A 147 11.90 -10.03 -28.98
CA GLN A 147 12.15 -11.14 -28.06
C GLN A 147 11.17 -11.09 -26.87
N VAL A 148 10.93 -9.89 -26.32
CA VAL A 148 9.98 -9.69 -25.22
C VAL A 148 8.55 -9.95 -25.71
N GLU A 149 8.22 -9.50 -26.92
CA GLU A 149 6.92 -9.79 -27.53
C GLU A 149 6.71 -11.29 -27.76
N ARG A 150 7.75 -12.01 -28.20
CA ARG A 150 7.67 -13.47 -28.35
C ARG A 150 7.38 -14.14 -27.01
N TYR A 151 8.03 -13.71 -25.93
CA TYR A 151 7.76 -14.22 -24.59
C TYR A 151 6.32 -13.93 -24.15
N ARG A 152 5.78 -12.74 -24.42
CA ARG A 152 4.36 -12.42 -24.17
C ARG A 152 3.43 -13.39 -24.92
N HIS A 153 3.68 -13.66 -26.20
CA HIS A 153 2.90 -14.64 -26.96
C HIS A 153 2.99 -16.07 -26.41
N GLU A 154 4.18 -16.52 -26.02
CA GLU A 154 4.35 -17.84 -25.37
C GLU A 154 3.50 -17.97 -24.09
N LEU A 155 3.38 -16.89 -23.30
CA LEU A 155 2.53 -16.86 -22.11
C LEU A 155 1.03 -16.90 -22.44
N ILE A 156 0.62 -16.25 -23.54
CA ILE A 156 -0.77 -16.28 -24.03
C ILE A 156 -1.14 -17.68 -24.51
N GLU A 157 -0.29 -18.29 -25.34
CA GLU A 157 -0.49 -19.66 -25.84
C GLU A 157 -0.54 -20.68 -24.70
N ALA A 158 0.22 -20.45 -23.63
CA ALA A 158 0.19 -21.26 -22.42
C ALA A 158 -1.03 -20.97 -21.51
N GLY A 159 -1.91 -20.03 -21.87
CA GLY A 159 -3.09 -19.66 -21.08
C GLY A 159 -2.78 -18.98 -19.75
N ARG A 160 -1.59 -18.38 -19.61
CA ARG A 160 -1.12 -17.76 -18.36
C ARG A 160 -1.52 -16.29 -18.22
N ILE A 161 -1.68 -15.61 -19.36
CA ILE A 161 -2.09 -14.19 -19.43
C ILE A 161 -3.10 -14.00 -20.56
N ALA A 162 -3.88 -12.93 -20.48
CA ALA A 162 -4.85 -12.57 -21.52
C ALA A 162 -4.18 -12.08 -22.83
N GLU A 163 -4.88 -12.21 -23.96
CA GLU A 163 -4.42 -11.71 -25.27
C GLU A 163 -4.19 -10.19 -25.28
N SER A 164 -5.07 -9.45 -24.59
CA SER A 164 -4.99 -8.01 -24.33
C SER A 164 -3.93 -7.60 -23.30
N SER A 165 -3.06 -8.53 -22.88
CA SER A 165 -1.91 -8.23 -22.03
C SER A 165 -0.91 -7.31 -22.73
N THR A 166 -0.17 -6.55 -21.92
CA THR A 166 0.80 -5.56 -22.41
C THR A 166 2.11 -5.72 -21.64
N VAL A 167 3.19 -5.14 -22.18
CA VAL A 167 4.51 -5.17 -21.54
C VAL A 167 4.77 -3.82 -20.88
N LEU A 168 5.24 -3.84 -19.63
CA LEU A 168 5.71 -2.67 -18.92
C LEU A 168 7.20 -2.81 -18.62
N PHE A 169 8.01 -1.96 -19.25
CA PHE A 169 9.42 -1.82 -18.92
C PHE A 169 9.58 -0.90 -17.70
N VAL A 170 10.23 -1.40 -16.65
CA VAL A 170 10.64 -0.60 -15.49
C VAL A 170 12.14 -0.31 -15.60
N VAL A 171 12.47 0.94 -15.84
CA VAL A 171 13.84 1.37 -16.16
C VAL A 171 14.43 2.26 -15.08
N GLY A 172 15.67 2.01 -14.71
CA GLY A 172 16.32 2.69 -13.59
C GLY A 172 16.88 4.09 -13.86
N ARG A 173 17.18 4.46 -15.11
CA ARG A 173 17.92 5.69 -15.44
C ARG A 173 17.05 6.68 -16.21
N ASP A 174 17.45 7.95 -16.16
CA ASP A 174 16.73 9.08 -16.74
C ASP A 174 17.02 9.30 -18.25
N GLU A 175 17.98 8.61 -18.85
CA GLU A 175 18.33 8.75 -20.28
C GLU A 175 17.53 7.78 -21.18
N THR A 176 16.24 7.62 -20.91
CA THR A 176 15.35 6.64 -21.54
C THR A 176 15.02 6.93 -23.01
N GLY A 177 15.44 8.10 -23.52
CA GLY A 177 15.02 8.60 -24.83
C GLY A 177 15.33 7.65 -25.99
N ALA A 178 16.42 6.88 -25.91
CA ALA A 178 16.76 5.88 -26.93
C ALA A 178 15.75 4.72 -26.96
N LEU A 179 15.42 4.16 -25.79
CA LEU A 179 14.43 3.10 -25.69
C LEU A 179 13.02 3.61 -26.02
N GLU A 180 12.70 4.84 -25.62
CA GLU A 180 11.41 5.46 -25.89
C GLU A 180 11.20 5.66 -27.39
N ALA A 181 12.22 6.19 -28.08
CA ALA A 181 12.22 6.30 -29.53
C ALA A 181 12.12 4.92 -30.20
N GLN A 182 12.82 3.91 -29.66
CA GLN A 182 12.76 2.54 -30.17
C GLN A 182 11.35 1.93 -30.06
N ILE A 183 10.70 2.05 -28.90
CA ILE A 183 9.32 1.55 -28.70
C ILE A 183 8.36 2.30 -29.62
N ARG A 184 8.42 3.64 -29.63
CA ARG A 184 7.55 4.49 -30.46
C ARG A 184 7.70 4.21 -31.96
N GLY A 185 8.92 3.98 -32.43
CA GLY A 185 9.21 3.69 -33.84
C GLY A 185 8.95 2.23 -34.23
N SER A 186 8.59 1.36 -33.28
CA SER A 186 8.35 -0.06 -33.54
C SER A 186 6.87 -0.38 -33.74
N LYS A 187 6.59 -1.58 -34.27
CA LYS A 187 5.23 -2.15 -34.34
C LYS A 187 4.60 -2.40 -32.96
N HIS A 188 5.39 -2.35 -31.88
CA HIS A 188 5.00 -2.64 -30.50
C HIS A 188 4.56 -1.40 -29.71
N ALA A 189 4.47 -0.23 -30.35
CA ALA A 189 4.08 1.02 -29.71
C ALA A 189 2.70 0.99 -29.02
N TRP A 190 1.85 0.01 -29.34
CA TRP A 190 0.53 -0.19 -28.73
C TRP A 190 0.49 -1.27 -27.65
N THR A 191 1.53 -2.10 -27.55
CA THR A 191 1.60 -3.22 -26.60
C THR A 191 2.68 -3.03 -25.53
N MET A 192 3.59 -2.07 -25.70
CA MET A 192 4.71 -1.84 -24.79
C MET A 192 4.69 -0.43 -24.21
N ARG A 193 4.89 -0.32 -22.90
CA ARG A 193 5.04 0.93 -22.14
C ARG A 193 6.30 0.91 -21.31
N MET A 194 6.72 2.09 -20.86
CA MET A 194 7.84 2.22 -19.93
C MET A 194 7.49 3.16 -18.80
N ILE A 195 8.13 2.92 -17.65
CA ILE A 195 8.11 3.80 -16.49
C ILE A 195 9.49 3.78 -15.83
N GLY A 196 9.93 4.95 -15.37
CA GLY A 196 11.13 5.03 -14.52
C GLY A 196 10.87 4.39 -13.16
N ALA A 197 11.82 3.64 -12.62
CA ALA A 197 11.69 2.98 -11.32
C ALA A 197 11.35 3.99 -10.19
N ALA A 198 11.96 5.18 -10.22
CA ALA A 198 11.62 6.27 -9.30
C ALA A 198 10.17 6.77 -9.47
N SER A 199 9.69 6.88 -10.71
CA SER A 199 8.29 7.26 -10.98
C SER A 199 7.31 6.19 -10.52
N LEU A 200 7.65 4.91 -10.65
CA LEU A 200 6.85 3.81 -10.13
C LEU A 200 6.73 3.87 -8.60
N VAL A 201 7.83 4.18 -7.90
CA VAL A 201 7.82 4.43 -6.45
C VAL A 201 6.95 5.64 -6.09
N ARG A 202 7.00 6.73 -6.86
CA ARG A 202 6.11 7.89 -6.63
C ARG A 202 4.63 7.51 -6.77
N LEU A 203 4.26 6.67 -7.73
CA LEU A 203 2.90 6.15 -7.84
C LEU A 203 2.51 5.29 -6.63
N LEU A 204 3.44 4.47 -6.11
CA LEU A 204 3.23 3.75 -4.86
C LEU A 204 2.98 4.71 -3.69
N GLN A 205 3.79 5.76 -3.54
CA GLN A 205 3.62 6.75 -2.48
C GLN A 205 2.28 7.47 -2.58
N VAL A 206 1.85 7.85 -3.80
CA VAL A 206 0.50 8.41 -4.02
C VAL A 206 -0.57 7.43 -3.57
N LYS A 207 -0.47 6.15 -3.95
CA LYS A 207 -1.44 5.12 -3.57
C LYS A 207 -1.51 4.90 -2.07
N VAL A 208 -0.36 4.80 -1.38
CA VAL A 208 -0.29 4.52 0.06
C VAL A 208 -0.86 5.67 0.88
N ASN A 209 -0.78 6.91 0.38
CA ASN A 209 -1.34 8.08 1.04
C ASN A 209 -2.79 8.40 0.64
N ALA A 210 -3.34 7.68 -0.34
CA ALA A 210 -4.72 7.84 -0.76
C ALA A 210 -5.67 6.90 0.02
N GLU A 211 -6.91 7.33 0.22
CA GLU A 211 -8.01 6.53 0.77
C GLU A 211 -8.88 5.95 -0.36
N SER A 212 -9.12 6.74 -1.41
CA SER A 212 -10.01 6.42 -2.53
C SER A 212 -9.52 5.28 -3.42
N LEU A 213 -10.46 4.40 -3.78
CA LEU A 213 -10.28 3.36 -4.80
C LEU A 213 -10.12 3.93 -6.22
N THR A 214 -10.64 5.12 -6.49
CA THR A 214 -10.55 5.75 -7.82
C THR A 214 -9.10 6.07 -8.16
N VAL A 215 -8.34 6.62 -7.20
CA VAL A 215 -6.91 6.93 -7.33
C VAL A 215 -6.13 5.68 -7.72
N VAL A 216 -6.41 4.53 -7.09
CA VAL A 216 -5.77 3.25 -7.44
C VAL A 216 -6.10 2.84 -8.88
N THR A 217 -7.38 2.93 -9.25
CA THR A 217 -7.84 2.58 -10.60
C THR A 217 -7.17 3.45 -11.66
N ARG A 218 -7.00 4.75 -11.38
CA ARG A 218 -6.29 5.68 -12.26
C ARG A 218 -4.80 5.36 -12.37
N ILE A 219 -4.14 5.09 -11.25
CA ILE A 219 -2.72 4.67 -11.23
C ILE A 219 -2.52 3.43 -12.12
N LYS A 220 -3.34 2.39 -11.94
CA LYS A 220 -3.27 1.17 -12.77
C LYS A 220 -3.50 1.47 -14.26
N SER A 221 -4.41 2.39 -14.57
CA SER A 221 -4.70 2.79 -15.96
C SER A 221 -3.51 3.50 -16.63
N LEU A 222 -2.74 4.28 -15.87
CA LEU A 222 -1.54 4.96 -16.40
C LEU A 222 -0.41 3.99 -16.78
N LEU A 223 -0.35 2.82 -16.14
CA LEU A 223 0.63 1.78 -16.45
C LEU A 223 0.31 1.01 -17.74
N ARG A 224 -0.89 1.22 -18.30
CA ARG A 224 -1.37 0.57 -19.51
C ARG A 224 -1.18 1.46 -20.75
N PRO A 225 -1.20 0.87 -21.96
CA PRO A 225 -1.16 1.65 -23.18
C PRO A 225 -2.28 2.68 -23.33
N ILE A 226 -1.96 3.96 -23.13
CA ILE A 226 -2.80 5.11 -23.51
C ILE A 226 -2.32 5.72 -24.83
N GLU A 227 -3.22 6.39 -25.54
CA GLU A 227 -2.84 7.25 -26.66
C GLU A 227 -2.05 8.46 -26.11
N TYR A 228 -0.76 8.52 -26.43
CA TYR A 228 0.20 9.51 -25.89
C TYR A 228 -0.12 10.99 -26.18
N THR A 229 -1.12 11.26 -27.02
CA THR A 229 -1.59 12.62 -27.28
C THR A 229 -2.54 13.14 -26.20
N ARG A 230 -3.12 12.25 -25.37
CA ARG A 230 -4.08 12.62 -24.34
C ARG A 230 -3.42 12.66 -22.97
N ILE A 231 -3.46 13.83 -22.34
CA ILE A 231 -2.95 14.08 -20.99
C ILE A 231 -4.04 13.96 -19.91
N ASP A 232 -5.29 13.78 -20.33
CA ASP A 232 -6.48 13.80 -19.46
C ASP A 232 -6.35 12.85 -18.27
N GLY A 233 -5.85 11.61 -18.48
CA GLY A 233 -5.71 10.63 -17.40
C GLY A 233 -4.71 11.04 -16.31
N ILE A 234 -3.68 11.82 -16.65
CA ILE A 234 -2.72 12.35 -15.66
C ILE A 234 -3.38 13.48 -14.87
N VAL A 235 -4.12 14.35 -15.55
CA VAL A 235 -4.84 15.47 -14.95
C VAL A 235 -5.93 14.97 -13.99
N ASP A 236 -6.70 13.96 -14.42
CA ASP A 236 -7.71 13.29 -13.59
C ASP A 236 -7.10 12.77 -12.29
N LEU A 237 -5.96 12.07 -12.36
CA LEU A 237 -5.26 11.58 -11.16
C LEU A 237 -4.90 12.73 -10.20
N MET A 238 -4.40 13.85 -10.73
CA MET A 238 -4.05 15.02 -9.89
C MET A 238 -5.26 15.59 -9.14
N PHE A 239 -6.43 15.68 -9.80
CA PHE A 239 -7.65 16.17 -9.17
C PHE A 239 -8.23 15.17 -8.16
N GLU A 240 -8.20 13.87 -8.48
CA GLU A 240 -8.66 12.82 -7.57
C GLU A 240 -7.81 12.78 -6.28
N VAL A 241 -6.49 12.87 -6.38
CA VAL A 241 -5.59 12.91 -5.20
C VAL A 241 -5.87 14.14 -4.34
N ARG A 242 -6.14 15.29 -4.96
CA ARG A 242 -6.52 16.52 -4.24
C ARG A 242 -7.83 16.32 -3.48
N ALA A 243 -8.86 15.80 -4.15
CA ALA A 243 -10.16 15.56 -3.52
C ALA A 243 -10.09 14.54 -2.37
N ASP A 244 -9.20 13.55 -2.47
CA ASP A 244 -9.00 12.52 -1.44
C ASP A 244 -8.31 13.05 -0.15
N THR A 245 -7.54 14.13 -0.29
CA THR A 245 -6.81 14.77 0.82
C THR A 245 -7.74 15.67 1.67
N ASP A 246 -8.85 16.15 1.11
CA ASP A 246 -9.82 16.98 1.82
C ASP A 246 -10.64 16.11 2.80
N GLU A 247 -10.18 15.99 4.06
CA GLU A 247 -10.94 15.34 5.13
C GLU A 247 -12.27 16.09 5.41
N PRO A 248 -13.40 15.39 5.60
CA PRO A 248 -14.60 16.04 6.10
C PRO A 248 -14.37 16.58 7.51
N VAL A 249 -14.45 17.89 7.64
CA VAL A 249 -14.69 18.53 8.94
C VAL A 249 -16.10 18.12 9.38
N PRO A 250 -16.31 17.70 10.66
CA PRO A 250 -17.66 17.51 11.17
C PRO A 250 -18.46 18.79 10.92
N ILE A 251 -19.49 18.70 10.09
CA ILE A 251 -20.50 19.76 10.01
C ILE A 251 -21.22 19.68 11.35
N ASP A 252 -21.27 20.80 12.07
CA ASP A 252 -21.93 20.91 13.36
C ASP A 252 -23.45 20.79 13.15
N GLU A 253 -23.93 19.56 12.92
CA GLU A 253 -25.34 19.24 13.07
C GLU A 253 -25.64 19.27 14.57
N SER A 254 -25.84 20.49 15.06
CA SER A 254 -26.71 20.69 16.20
C SER A 254 -28.00 19.93 15.88
N ILE A 255 -28.36 19.01 16.77
CA ILE A 255 -29.65 18.32 16.73
C ILE A 255 -30.70 19.43 16.68
N VAL A 256 -31.30 19.62 15.51
CA VAL A 256 -32.33 20.62 15.28
C VAL A 256 -33.58 20.11 15.99
N THR A 257 -33.70 20.41 17.28
CA THR A 257 -35.02 20.50 17.90
C THR A 257 -35.74 21.64 17.19
N GLU A 258 -36.82 21.31 16.50
CA GLU A 258 -37.76 22.23 15.86
C GLU A 258 -38.08 23.43 16.76
N ALA A 259 -37.49 24.59 16.46
CA ALA A 259 -38.06 25.89 16.80
C ALA A 259 -37.42 27.02 15.98
N ALA A 260 -38.26 27.61 15.12
CA ALA A 260 -38.20 28.98 14.60
C ALA A 260 -37.01 29.38 13.68
N LYS A 261 -37.38 29.61 12.42
CA LYS A 261 -36.65 30.40 11.41
C LYS A 261 -36.07 31.69 12.00
N SER A 262 -34.77 31.89 11.81
CA SER A 262 -34.18 33.22 11.65
C SER A 262 -32.96 33.12 10.74
N GLU A 263 -33.06 33.79 9.59
CA GLU A 263 -31.97 34.07 8.66
C GLU A 263 -30.98 35.01 9.34
N LEU A 264 -29.78 34.52 9.65
CA LEU A 264 -28.62 35.35 9.98
C LEU A 264 -27.36 34.69 9.40
N GLU A 265 -26.57 35.52 8.73
CA GLU A 265 -25.39 35.19 7.94
C GLU A 265 -24.36 34.35 8.73
N ALA A 266 -23.89 33.28 8.09
CA ALA A 266 -22.88 32.39 8.63
C ALA A 266 -21.53 33.12 8.73
N PRO A 267 -20.88 33.18 9.91
CA PRO A 267 -19.52 33.66 9.99
C PRO A 267 -18.59 32.61 9.35
N THR A 268 -17.78 33.05 8.39
CA THR A 268 -16.63 32.30 7.86
C THR A 268 -15.71 31.93 9.02
N ARG A 269 -15.73 30.67 9.45
CA ARG A 269 -14.83 30.12 10.47
C ARG A 269 -13.66 29.42 9.76
N GLU A 270 -12.45 29.86 10.08
CA GLU A 270 -11.21 29.25 9.59
C GLU A 270 -11.05 27.82 10.15
N PRO A 271 -10.59 26.86 9.32
CA PRO A 271 -10.39 25.48 9.72
C PRO A 271 -9.22 25.35 10.71
N SER A 272 -9.52 24.96 11.95
CA SER A 272 -8.51 24.56 12.93
C SER A 272 -8.10 23.08 12.73
N SER A 273 -7.46 22.79 11.60
CA SER A 273 -6.75 21.51 11.42
C SER A 273 -5.36 21.60 12.08
N PRO A 274 -4.83 20.53 12.71
CA PRO A 274 -3.43 20.50 13.11
C PRO A 274 -2.59 20.34 11.83
N PRO A 275 -1.26 20.47 11.91
CA PRO A 275 -0.39 19.94 10.87
C PRO A 275 -0.68 18.44 10.70
N SER A 276 -1.00 18.03 9.46
CA SER A 276 -1.30 16.65 9.05
C SER A 276 -0.30 15.60 9.55
N ALA A 277 0.94 16.02 9.83
CA ALA A 277 2.01 15.19 10.37
C ALA A 277 1.61 14.41 11.65
N GLY A 278 0.95 15.06 12.62
CA GLY A 278 0.63 14.41 13.89
C GLY A 278 -0.40 13.28 13.78
N ILE A 279 -1.29 13.35 12.79
CA ILE A 279 -2.30 12.30 12.53
C ILE A 279 -1.62 11.07 11.96
N GLU A 280 -0.68 11.26 11.03
CA GLU A 280 -0.01 10.14 10.39
C GLU A 280 0.91 9.39 11.36
N ASP A 281 1.68 10.13 12.17
CA ASP A 281 2.48 9.53 13.24
C ASP A 281 1.62 8.71 14.20
N ALA A 282 0.43 9.22 14.55
CA ALA A 282 -0.51 8.49 15.41
C ALA A 282 -1.05 7.21 14.76
N ARG A 283 -1.22 7.18 13.42
CA ARG A 283 -1.60 5.95 12.71
C ARG A 283 -0.48 4.92 12.78
N GLN A 284 0.75 5.33 12.49
CA GLN A 284 1.90 4.43 12.51
C GLN A 284 2.15 3.86 13.91
N ILE A 285 2.03 4.68 14.95
CA ILE A 285 2.14 4.24 16.35
C ILE A 285 1.04 3.22 16.67
N ALA A 286 -0.21 3.48 16.29
CA ALA A 286 -1.31 2.55 16.53
C ALA A 286 -1.14 1.22 15.76
N ALA A 287 -0.62 1.27 14.52
CA ALA A 287 -0.29 0.09 13.73
C ALA A 287 0.79 -0.75 14.40
N GLY A 288 1.85 -0.09 14.90
CA GLY A 288 2.95 -0.73 15.64
C GLY A 288 2.45 -1.44 16.90
N ARG A 289 1.62 -0.77 17.70
CA ARG A 289 1.04 -1.35 18.93
C ARG A 289 0.13 -2.54 18.65
N LEU A 290 -0.66 -2.48 17.58
CA LEU A 290 -1.48 -3.63 17.18
C LEU A 290 -0.62 -4.79 16.68
N SER A 291 0.44 -4.48 15.93
CA SER A 291 1.43 -5.46 15.46
C SER A 291 2.07 -6.20 16.63
N GLU A 292 2.54 -5.47 17.65
CA GLU A 292 3.12 -6.03 18.89
C GLU A 292 2.11 -6.88 19.67
N LYS A 293 0.88 -6.40 19.85
CA LYS A 293 -0.18 -7.12 20.56
C LYS A 293 -0.51 -8.46 19.91
N LEU A 294 -0.51 -8.51 18.58
CA LEU A 294 -0.84 -9.70 17.81
C LEU A 294 0.37 -10.58 17.45
N GLY A 295 1.60 -10.09 17.67
CA GLY A 295 2.82 -10.78 17.25
C GLY A 295 2.95 -10.93 15.73
N ILE A 296 2.38 -9.98 14.98
CA ILE A 296 2.42 -9.93 13.52
C ILE A 296 3.03 -8.61 13.06
N ARG A 297 3.20 -8.43 11.75
CA ARG A 297 3.61 -7.16 11.17
C ARG A 297 2.53 -6.63 10.24
N LEU A 298 2.00 -5.45 10.56
CA LEU A 298 1.08 -4.73 9.70
C LEU A 298 1.86 -3.71 8.86
N THR A 299 1.62 -3.72 7.56
CA THR A 299 2.21 -2.76 6.61
C THR A 299 1.10 -1.86 6.07
N ARG A 300 1.41 -0.58 5.86
CA ARG A 300 0.45 0.37 5.31
C ARG A 300 0.11 0.04 3.85
N ARG A 301 -1.18 -0.16 3.57
CA ARG A 301 -1.71 -0.39 2.21
C ARG A 301 -2.30 0.87 1.61
N ARG A 302 -2.97 1.69 2.42
CA ARG A 302 -3.58 2.98 2.08
C ARG A 302 -3.56 3.90 3.28
N ARG A 303 -4.12 5.10 3.14
CA ARG A 303 -3.98 6.15 4.14
C ARG A 303 -4.31 5.66 5.56
N SER A 304 -5.45 5.01 5.72
CA SER A 304 -5.87 4.40 7.00
C SER A 304 -5.85 2.87 7.02
N LEU A 305 -5.53 2.21 5.91
CA LEU A 305 -5.66 0.75 5.77
C LEU A 305 -4.31 0.05 5.92
N PHE A 306 -4.28 -0.97 6.77
CA PHE A 306 -3.10 -1.77 7.09
C PHE A 306 -3.41 -3.27 6.96
N GLU A 307 -2.40 -4.06 6.65
CA GLU A 307 -2.55 -5.50 6.38
C GLU A 307 -1.33 -6.30 6.81
N SER A 308 -1.53 -7.56 7.21
CA SER A 308 -0.45 -8.53 7.36
C SER A 308 0.00 -9.08 6.00
N ALA A 309 1.25 -9.54 5.88
CA ALA A 309 1.78 -10.05 4.62
C ALA A 309 1.06 -11.30 4.07
N ASP A 310 0.29 -12.00 4.90
CA ASP A 310 -0.51 -13.18 4.53
C ASP A 310 -2.00 -12.87 4.32
N ASP A 311 -2.37 -11.58 4.30
CA ASP A 311 -3.71 -11.03 4.10
C ASP A 311 -4.77 -11.52 5.12
N LYS A 312 -4.36 -12.20 6.20
CA LYS A 312 -5.28 -12.74 7.21
C LYS A 312 -5.79 -11.68 8.17
N VAL A 313 -4.95 -10.68 8.48
CA VAL A 313 -5.26 -9.62 9.43
C VAL A 313 -5.30 -8.29 8.71
N ARG A 314 -6.41 -7.56 8.89
CA ARG A 314 -6.59 -6.19 8.37
C ARG A 314 -6.94 -5.24 9.49
N ALA A 315 -6.41 -4.03 9.39
CA ALA A 315 -6.73 -2.96 10.32
C ALA A 315 -7.07 -1.66 9.58
N VAL A 316 -8.11 -0.97 10.05
CA VAL A 316 -8.44 0.41 9.69
C VAL A 316 -8.09 1.27 10.87
N ILE A 317 -7.18 2.23 10.70
CA ILE A 317 -6.71 3.09 11.80
C ILE A 317 -7.29 4.49 11.65
N SER A 318 -8.29 4.76 12.49
CA SER A 318 -8.97 6.04 12.58
C SER A 318 -8.42 6.85 13.75
N VAL A 319 -8.03 8.08 13.48
CA VAL A 319 -7.45 9.00 14.47
C VAL A 319 -8.41 10.15 14.68
N SER A 320 -8.61 10.54 15.94
CA SER A 320 -9.47 11.67 16.29
C SER A 320 -8.78 12.57 17.29
N LYS A 321 -9.02 13.87 17.14
CA LYS A 321 -8.67 14.83 18.18
C LYS A 321 -9.73 14.82 19.28
N ARG A 322 -9.36 15.31 20.44
CA ARG A 322 -10.33 15.55 21.50
C ARG A 322 -11.24 16.71 21.16
N TYR A 323 -12.54 16.50 21.32
CA TYR A 323 -13.57 17.53 21.26
C TYR A 323 -13.99 17.89 22.69
N ASP A 324 -14.17 19.18 22.95
CA ASP A 324 -14.62 19.68 24.25
C ASP A 324 -16.16 19.65 24.32
N ARG A 325 -16.71 18.43 24.41
CA ARG A 325 -18.15 18.17 24.47
C ARG A 325 -18.46 17.08 25.51
N ASP A 326 -19.45 17.32 26.36
CA ASP A 326 -19.82 16.40 27.45
C ASP A 326 -20.38 15.05 26.97
N TYR A 327 -20.90 15.00 25.75
CA TYR A 327 -21.52 13.81 25.14
C TYR A 327 -20.60 13.10 24.15
N GLN A 328 -19.46 13.69 23.80
CA GLN A 328 -18.58 13.20 22.74
C GLN A 328 -17.15 13.70 22.95
N SER A 329 -16.27 12.82 23.43
CA SER A 329 -14.85 13.13 23.57
C SER A 329 -14.10 12.98 22.26
N TYR A 330 -14.45 11.99 21.43
CA TYR A 330 -13.84 11.78 20.12
C TYR A 330 -14.88 11.41 19.05
N TRP A 331 -14.56 11.75 17.81
CA TRP A 331 -15.35 11.46 16.63
C TRP A 331 -14.51 10.79 15.53
N TYR A 332 -15.00 9.70 14.98
CA TYR A 332 -14.37 9.03 13.85
C TYR A 332 -15.39 8.81 12.74
N GLY A 333 -15.00 9.11 11.50
CA GLY A 333 -15.71 8.65 10.31
C GLY A 333 -15.30 7.22 9.97
N TYR A 334 -16.28 6.34 9.80
CA TYR A 334 -16.05 4.95 9.36
C TYR A 334 -16.75 4.74 8.03
N TYR A 335 -15.99 4.53 6.97
CA TYR A 335 -16.50 4.53 5.60
C TYR A 335 -16.90 3.12 5.14
N ASP A 336 -17.83 3.05 4.20
CA ASP A 336 -18.22 1.81 3.51
C ASP A 336 -17.03 1.07 2.87
N SER A 337 -16.09 1.79 2.27
CA SER A 337 -14.86 1.22 1.72
C SER A 337 -13.99 0.55 2.80
N GLN A 338 -13.89 1.16 3.98
CA GLN A 338 -13.15 0.62 5.13
C GLN A 338 -13.84 -0.62 5.69
N ARG A 339 -15.17 -0.60 5.76
CA ARG A 339 -15.97 -1.76 6.15
C ARG A 339 -15.77 -2.94 5.19
N ALA A 340 -15.85 -2.69 3.89
CA ALA A 340 -15.61 -3.72 2.87
C ALA A 340 -14.21 -4.31 3.02
N TYR A 341 -13.20 -3.46 3.20
CA TYR A 341 -11.82 -3.89 3.42
C TYR A 341 -11.64 -4.80 4.64
N LEU A 342 -12.25 -4.46 5.78
CA LEU A 342 -12.19 -5.29 7.00
C LEU A 342 -12.94 -6.62 6.85
N SER A 343 -14.02 -6.66 6.06
CA SER A 343 -14.87 -7.84 5.88
C SER A 343 -14.21 -8.97 5.07
N GLU A 344 -13.20 -8.64 4.27
CA GLU A 344 -12.46 -9.60 3.44
C GLU A 344 -11.38 -10.37 4.22
N ALA A 345 -10.99 -9.91 5.41
CA ALA A 345 -10.00 -10.57 6.25
C ALA A 345 -10.63 -11.59 7.21
N SER A 346 -9.81 -12.56 7.65
CA SER A 346 -10.21 -13.48 8.73
C SER A 346 -10.34 -12.73 10.06
N ASP A 347 -9.39 -11.84 10.34
CA ASP A 347 -9.35 -11.01 11.54
C ASP A 347 -9.26 -9.52 11.16
N GLY A 348 -10.42 -8.86 11.12
CA GLY A 348 -10.52 -7.41 10.88
C GLY A 348 -10.57 -6.61 12.19
N TYR A 349 -9.87 -5.48 12.23
CA TYR A 349 -9.88 -4.55 13.38
C TYR A 349 -10.14 -3.11 12.95
N LEU A 350 -11.11 -2.46 13.59
CA LEU A 350 -11.19 -1.00 13.58
C LEU A 350 -10.40 -0.47 14.78
N VAL A 351 -9.33 0.25 14.50
CA VAL A 351 -8.43 0.81 15.50
C VAL A 351 -8.75 2.29 15.69
N LEU A 352 -9.20 2.64 16.89
CA LEU A 352 -9.51 4.01 17.28
C LEU A 352 -8.33 4.58 18.06
N SER A 353 -7.77 5.68 17.58
CA SER A 353 -6.63 6.37 18.21
C SER A 353 -7.03 7.78 18.66
N ALA A 354 -6.77 8.08 19.92
CA ALA A 354 -7.00 9.40 20.51
C ALA A 354 -5.71 10.22 20.45
N LEU A 355 -5.70 11.30 19.66
CA LEU A 355 -4.46 12.04 19.37
C LEU A 355 -3.85 12.72 20.61
N ASP A 356 -4.68 13.20 21.53
CA ASP A 356 -4.23 13.96 22.71
C ASP A 356 -3.61 13.07 23.80
N THR A 357 -4.16 11.87 23.99
CA THR A 357 -3.72 10.93 25.04
C THR A 357 -2.82 9.82 24.49
N GLY A 358 -2.79 9.62 23.18
CA GLY A 358 -2.16 8.48 22.53
C GLY A 358 -2.82 7.15 22.88
N ARG A 359 -4.04 7.12 23.44
CA ARG A 359 -4.76 5.87 23.73
C ARG A 359 -5.23 5.22 22.43
N VAL A 360 -5.17 3.89 22.38
CA VAL A 360 -5.53 3.09 21.20
C VAL A 360 -6.45 1.95 21.60
N TRP A 361 -7.53 1.75 20.84
CA TRP A 361 -8.47 0.65 21.01
C TRP A 361 -8.62 -0.12 19.70
N ALA A 362 -8.30 -1.42 19.69
CA ALA A 362 -8.48 -2.30 18.53
C ALA A 362 -9.76 -3.12 18.68
N VAL A 363 -10.85 -2.61 18.09
CA VAL A 363 -12.18 -3.21 18.16
C VAL A 363 -12.33 -4.22 17.03
N PRO A 364 -12.64 -5.51 17.32
CA PRO A 364 -12.85 -6.51 16.28
C PRO A 364 -13.99 -6.14 15.34
N PHE A 365 -13.85 -6.46 14.05
CA PHE A 365 -14.80 -6.13 13.00
C PHE A 365 -16.23 -6.60 13.35
N GLY A 366 -16.39 -7.83 13.83
CA GLY A 366 -17.70 -8.36 14.23
C GLY A 366 -18.40 -7.56 15.33
N VAL A 367 -17.64 -6.93 16.23
CA VAL A 367 -18.19 -6.05 17.28
C VAL A 367 -18.69 -4.75 16.65
N VAL A 368 -17.86 -4.11 15.80
CA VAL A 368 -18.26 -2.88 15.08
C VAL A 368 -19.48 -3.13 14.20
N GLU A 369 -19.47 -4.23 13.46
CA GLU A 369 -20.54 -4.64 12.54
C GLU A 369 -21.89 -4.80 13.27
N SER A 370 -21.87 -5.35 14.48
CA SER A 370 -23.08 -5.49 15.32
C SER A 370 -23.69 -4.15 15.78
N LEU A 371 -22.89 -3.07 15.76
CA LEU A 371 -23.29 -1.73 16.18
C LEU A 371 -23.74 -0.85 15.01
N ILE A 372 -23.35 -1.17 13.78
CA ILE A 372 -23.70 -0.41 12.55
C ILE A 372 -25.20 -0.07 12.46
N PRO A 373 -26.15 -1.01 12.70
CA PRO A 373 -27.57 -0.70 12.58
C PRO A 373 -28.08 0.37 13.55
N SER A 374 -27.31 0.66 14.60
CA SER A 374 -27.62 1.66 15.63
C SER A 374 -26.79 2.94 15.49
N MET A 375 -25.84 3.00 14.53
CA MET A 375 -24.99 4.19 14.31
C MET A 375 -25.68 5.20 13.41
N ASN A 376 -25.46 6.48 13.69
CA ASN A 376 -25.79 7.54 12.74
C ASN A 376 -24.89 7.41 11.50
N SER A 377 -25.44 7.69 10.32
CA SER A 377 -24.72 7.64 9.06
C SER A 377 -25.07 8.83 8.17
N THR A 378 -24.10 9.30 7.40
CA THR A 378 -24.32 10.29 6.35
C THR A 378 -24.07 9.65 4.98
N SER A 379 -24.95 9.97 4.02
CA SER A 379 -24.79 9.59 2.61
C SER A 379 -24.33 10.79 1.80
N ARG A 380 -23.27 10.64 1.02
CA ARG A 380 -22.73 11.69 0.14
C ARG A 380 -23.34 11.62 -1.27
N PRO A 381 -23.25 12.72 -2.07
CA PRO A 381 -23.81 12.79 -3.42
C PRO A 381 -23.32 11.71 -4.40
N GLU A 382 -22.17 11.09 -4.13
CA GLU A 382 -21.57 10.01 -4.94
C GLU A 382 -21.91 8.60 -4.45
N GLY A 383 -22.87 8.46 -3.52
CA GLY A 383 -23.28 7.18 -2.96
C GLY A 383 -22.35 6.64 -1.87
N GLN A 384 -21.25 7.33 -1.56
CA GLN A 384 -20.39 7.00 -0.42
C GLN A 384 -21.15 7.21 0.89
N VAL A 385 -21.21 6.16 1.71
CA VAL A 385 -21.82 6.19 3.04
C VAL A 385 -20.73 6.08 4.09
N TYR A 386 -20.85 6.86 5.16
CA TYR A 386 -20.02 6.68 6.34
C TYR A 386 -20.85 6.75 7.63
N TRP A 387 -20.40 6.01 8.64
CA TRP A 387 -20.97 5.96 9.97
C TRP A 387 -20.17 6.84 10.93
N HIS A 388 -20.88 7.44 11.88
CA HIS A 388 -20.31 8.27 12.94
C HIS A 388 -20.02 7.38 14.13
N ILE A 389 -18.74 7.22 14.45
CA ILE A 389 -18.31 6.54 15.66
C ILE A 389 -18.02 7.60 16.72
N LEU A 390 -18.95 7.68 17.68
CA LEU A 390 -18.89 8.59 18.81
C LEU A 390 -18.26 7.84 19.98
N THR A 391 -17.28 8.45 20.64
CA THR A 391 -16.78 7.92 21.91
C THR A 391 -16.78 8.98 22.98
N LYS A 392 -17.00 8.56 24.22
CA LYS A 392 -17.06 9.41 25.41
C LYS A 392 -16.16 8.85 26.50
N LEU A 393 -15.36 9.72 27.12
CA LEU A 393 -14.61 9.38 28.32
C LEU A 393 -15.55 9.41 29.53
N VAL A 394 -15.56 8.32 30.30
CA VAL A 394 -16.33 8.16 31.54
C VAL A 394 -15.39 7.67 32.63
N GLY A 395 -14.87 8.61 33.43
CA GLY A 395 -13.77 8.33 34.34
C GLY A 395 -12.51 7.94 33.55
N ASP A 396 -11.94 6.77 33.85
CA ASP A 396 -10.81 6.21 33.12
C ASP A 396 -11.21 5.44 31.86
N ASP A 397 -12.51 5.12 31.72
CA ASP A 397 -13.03 4.36 30.58
C ASP A 397 -13.31 5.24 29.36
N CYS A 398 -13.26 4.63 28.18
CA CYS A 398 -13.75 5.19 26.92
C CYS A 398 -14.87 4.30 26.41
N VAL A 399 -16.04 4.89 26.15
CA VAL A 399 -17.24 4.18 25.74
C VAL A 399 -17.63 4.61 24.33
N LEU A 400 -17.86 3.64 23.46
CA LEU A 400 -18.43 3.87 22.13
C LEU A 400 -19.95 3.97 22.23
N VAL A 401 -20.51 5.03 21.65
CA VAL A 401 -21.95 5.33 21.63
C VAL A 401 -22.48 5.12 20.21
N ALA A 402 -23.47 4.24 20.07
CA ALA A 402 -24.17 3.95 18.83
C ALA A 402 -25.68 3.98 19.08
N GLY A 403 -26.30 5.14 18.82
CA GLY A 403 -27.69 5.40 19.21
C GLY A 403 -27.82 5.30 20.73
N ASP A 404 -28.72 4.45 21.21
CA ASP A 404 -28.92 4.20 22.65
C ASP A 404 -27.94 3.18 23.24
N LYS A 405 -27.13 2.51 22.40
CA LYS A 405 -26.18 1.50 22.86
C LYS A 405 -24.86 2.14 23.29
N GLN A 406 -24.35 1.70 24.44
CA GLN A 406 -23.05 2.06 24.96
C GLN A 406 -22.19 0.81 25.13
N THR A 407 -21.01 0.80 24.51
CA THR A 407 -20.06 -0.32 24.57
C THR A 407 -18.74 0.16 25.13
N SER A 408 -18.32 -0.41 26.27
CA SER A 408 -16.99 -0.11 26.84
C SER A 408 -15.88 -0.54 25.88
N LEU A 409 -14.90 0.32 25.68
CA LEU A 409 -13.72 0.03 24.88
C LEU A 409 -12.56 -0.54 25.71
N GLN A 410 -12.66 -0.59 27.05
CA GLN A 410 -11.62 -1.21 27.89
C GLN A 410 -11.14 -2.58 27.39
N PRO A 411 -12.02 -3.54 27.03
CA PRO A 411 -11.57 -4.87 26.59
C PRO A 411 -10.71 -4.84 25.32
N TYR A 412 -10.81 -3.75 24.55
CA TYR A 412 -10.15 -3.56 23.27
C TYR A 412 -8.94 -2.64 23.37
N ALA A 413 -8.64 -2.08 24.54
CA ALA A 413 -7.49 -1.23 24.75
C ALA A 413 -6.19 -1.97 24.38
N ILE A 414 -5.25 -1.22 23.79
CA ILE A 414 -3.86 -1.65 23.66
C ILE A 414 -3.06 -0.84 24.66
N ASP A 415 -2.50 -1.54 25.65
CA ASP A 415 -1.75 -0.91 26.73
C ASP A 415 -0.61 -0.06 26.15
N VAL A 416 -0.43 1.13 26.73
CA VAL A 416 0.60 2.09 26.32
C VAL A 416 1.99 1.69 26.83
N ASN A 417 2.08 0.69 27.70
CA ASN A 417 3.30 0.29 28.38
C ASN A 417 3.60 -1.19 28.16
N LYS A 418 4.47 -1.50 27.20
CA LYS A 418 5.52 -2.51 27.33
C LYS A 418 6.75 -2.09 26.54
#